data_AF-A0A506PI63-F1
#
_entry.id   AF-A0A506PI63-F1
#
_cell.length_a   1.000
_cell.length_b   1.000
_cell.length_c   1.000
_cell.angle_alpha   90.00
_cell.angle_beta   90.00
_cell.angle_gamma   90.00
#
_symmetry.space_group_name_H-M   'P 1'
#
loop_
_entity.id
_entity.type
_entity.pdbx_description
1 polymer ?
#
loop_
_entity_poly.entity_id
_entity_poly.type
_entity_poly.pdbx_seq_one_letter_code
_entity_poly.pdbx_strand_id
1 'polypeptide(L)'
;MGSSLQHNKYLVIVPKGTFIPVTKTEIVQTSVDNQTSSTATIHYGEKPYARQNIEFARMTIRGLTKKPAGQAKIKYHFTIDINGILRMEKFSLDNGVR
;
A
#
# COMPACT_ATOMS: atom_id res chain seq x y z
N MET A 1 7.63 -4.07 7.19
CA MET A 1 6.46 -3.18 7.04
C MET A 1 5.88 -3.33 5.65
N GLY A 2 4.57 -3.18 5.53
CA GLY A 2 3.91 -3.47 4.27
C GLY A 2 2.44 -3.10 4.30
N SER A 3 1.72 -3.53 3.27
CA SER A 3 0.30 -3.22 3.12
C SER A 3 -0.55 -4.48 2.88
N SER A 4 -1.80 -4.43 3.32
CA SER A 4 -2.80 -5.43 2.98
C SER A 4 -3.18 -5.38 1.50
N LEU A 5 -3.33 -6.55 0.89
CA LEU A 5 -3.96 -6.74 -0.40
C LEU A 5 -5.31 -7.47 -0.25
N GLN A 6 -5.99 -7.73 -1.37
CA GLN A 6 -7.17 -8.58 -1.37
C GLN A 6 -6.90 -9.96 -0.75
N HIS A 7 -7.97 -10.59 -0.26
CA HIS A 7 -7.92 -11.88 0.45
C HIS A 7 -6.97 -11.86 1.67
N ASN A 8 -6.76 -10.69 2.27
CA ASN A 8 -5.95 -10.52 3.48
C ASN A 8 -4.47 -10.93 3.29
N LYS A 9 -3.99 -11.00 2.05
CA LYS A 9 -2.56 -11.18 1.76
C LYS A 9 -1.78 -9.97 2.24
N TYR A 10 -0.57 -10.19 2.76
CA TYR A 10 0.33 -9.12 3.17
C TYR A 10 1.45 -8.94 2.14
N LEU A 11 1.57 -7.73 1.61
CA LEU A 11 2.66 -7.31 0.74
C LEU A 11 3.73 -6.61 1.57
N VAL A 12 4.91 -7.21 1.70
CA VAL A 12 6.07 -6.59 2.34
C VAL A 12 6.66 -5.55 1.39
N ILE A 13 6.76 -4.30 1.85
CA ILE A 13 7.30 -3.17 1.06
C ILE A 13 8.67 -2.74 1.61
N VAL A 14 8.81 -2.71 2.93
CA VAL A 14 10.08 -2.48 3.61
C VAL A 14 10.41 -3.74 4.42
N PRO A 15 11.36 -4.58 3.95
CA PRO A 15 11.80 -5.76 4.68
C PRO A 15 12.37 -5.41 6.06
N LYS A 16 12.27 -6.35 7.00
CA LYS A 16 12.93 -6.22 8.30
C LYS A 16 14.45 -6.16 8.11
N GLY A 17 15.13 -5.36 8.93
CA GLY A 17 16.58 -5.16 8.83
C GLY A 17 17.01 -4.19 7.73
N THR A 18 16.07 -3.54 7.02
CA THR A 18 16.41 -2.46 6.08
C THR A 18 17.04 -1.29 6.84
N PHE A 19 18.21 -0.83 6.39
CA PHE A 19 18.85 0.38 6.93
C PHE A 19 17.96 1.61 6.71
N ILE A 20 17.81 2.44 7.74
CA ILE A 20 17.09 3.71 7.68
C ILE A 20 18.11 4.88 7.68
N PRO A 21 17.79 6.01 7.03
CA PRO A 21 16.55 6.32 6.33
C PRO A 21 16.37 5.55 5.03
N VAL A 22 15.13 5.27 4.64
CA VAL A 22 14.83 4.54 3.40
C VAL A 22 13.54 5.01 2.76
N THR A 23 13.51 5.01 1.42
CA THR A 23 12.31 5.18 0.62
C THR A 23 12.10 3.94 -0.25
N LYS A 24 10.88 3.38 -0.22
CA LYS A 24 10.46 2.25 -1.06
C LYS A 24 9.15 2.57 -1.75
N THR A 25 9.00 2.04 -2.95
CA THR A 25 7.80 2.21 -3.76
C THR A 25 7.34 0.86 -4.24
N GLU A 26 6.04 0.62 -4.18
CA GLU A 26 5.40 -0.53 -4.82
C GLU A 26 4.21 -0.07 -5.66
N ILE A 27 3.96 -0.77 -6.77
CA ILE A 27 2.81 -0.50 -7.63
C ILE A 27 1.88 -1.70 -7.54
N VAL A 28 0.65 -1.44 -7.15
CA VAL A 28 -0.42 -2.44 -7.12
C VAL A 28 -1.48 -2.10 -8.16
N GLN A 29 -2.27 -3.10 -8.55
CA GLN A 29 -3.34 -2.95 -9.53
C GLN A 29 -4.71 -3.12 -8.86
N THR A 30 -5.74 -2.54 -9.46
CA THR A 30 -7.13 -2.83 -9.06
C THR A 30 -7.44 -4.30 -9.28
N SER A 31 -8.34 -4.84 -8.47
CA SER A 31 -8.66 -6.27 -8.50
C SER A 31 -10.10 -6.53 -8.93
N VAL A 32 -10.89 -5.48 -9.14
CA VAL A 32 -12.29 -5.54 -9.58
C VAL A 32 -12.49 -4.55 -10.73
N ASP A 33 -13.36 -4.91 -11.68
CA ASP A 33 -13.74 -4.05 -12.79
C ASP A 33 -14.39 -2.76 -12.30
N ASN A 34 -14.03 -1.64 -12.94
CA ASN A 34 -14.58 -0.31 -12.65
C ASN A 34 -14.46 0.10 -11.17
N GLN A 35 -13.47 -0.44 -10.45
CA GLN A 35 -13.20 -0.11 -9.05
C GLN A 35 -12.94 1.39 -8.89
N THR A 36 -13.78 2.09 -8.13
CA THR A 36 -13.72 3.55 -7.92
C THR A 36 -13.04 3.98 -6.63
N SER A 37 -12.82 3.05 -5.69
CA SER A 37 -12.12 3.31 -4.44
C SER A 37 -11.22 2.13 -4.05
N SER A 38 -10.17 2.42 -3.28
CA SER A 38 -9.24 1.41 -2.80
C SER A 38 -8.86 1.72 -1.35
N THR A 39 -9.11 0.75 -0.47
CA THR A 39 -8.70 0.79 0.93
C THR A 39 -7.51 -0.13 1.14
N ALA A 40 -6.51 0.36 1.86
CA ALA A 40 -5.33 -0.40 2.24
C ALA A 40 -5.03 -0.17 3.71
N THR A 41 -4.73 -1.23 4.46
CA THR A 41 -4.19 -1.13 5.81
C THR A 41 -2.68 -1.34 5.77
N ILE A 42 -1.98 -0.63 6.64
CA ILE A 42 -0.52 -0.65 6.79
C ILE A 42 -0.22 -1.48 8.02
N HIS A 43 0.70 -2.43 7.88
CA HIS A 43 1.03 -3.38 8.95
C HIS A 43 2.52 -3.42 9.22
N TYR A 44 2.85 -3.69 10.49
CA TYR A 44 4.18 -4.07 10.95
C TYR A 44 4.18 -5.55 11.33
N GLY A 45 5.06 -6.33 10.69
CA GLY A 45 5.21 -7.75 10.96
C GLY A 45 5.74 -8.52 9.74
N GLU A 46 5.85 -9.84 9.91
CA GLU A 46 6.48 -10.78 8.97
C GLU A 46 5.55 -11.96 8.62
N LYS A 47 4.33 -11.98 9.14
CA LYS A 47 3.36 -13.05 8.85
C LYS A 47 2.80 -12.87 7.43
N PRO A 48 2.50 -13.97 6.72
CA PRO A 48 2.03 -13.91 5.33
C PRO A 48 0.66 -13.24 5.16
N TYR A 49 -0.13 -13.18 6.23
CA TYR A 49 -1.47 -12.61 6.23
C TYR A 49 -1.52 -11.33 7.06
N ALA A 50 -2.17 -10.29 6.53
CA ALA A 50 -2.18 -8.96 7.13
C ALA A 50 -2.80 -8.97 8.54
N ARG A 51 -3.92 -9.65 8.74
CA ARG A 51 -4.58 -9.82 10.05
C ARG A 51 -3.72 -10.46 11.16
N GLN A 52 -2.61 -11.12 10.80
CA GLN A 52 -1.70 -11.75 11.77
C GLN A 52 -0.54 -10.83 12.16
N ASN A 53 -0.45 -9.66 11.53
CA ASN A 53 0.52 -8.61 11.82
C ASN A 53 -0.17 -7.48 12.59
N ILE A 54 0.62 -6.53 13.08
CA ILE A 54 0.12 -5.38 13.82
C ILE A 54 -0.34 -4.31 12.82
N GLU A 55 -1.64 -3.99 12.83
CA GLU A 55 -2.18 -2.87 12.05
C GLU A 55 -1.69 -1.54 12.64
N PHE A 56 -1.14 -0.68 11.80
CA PHE A 56 -0.62 0.63 12.19
C PHE A 56 -1.52 1.77 11.68
N ALA A 57 -2.02 1.65 10.44
CA ALA A 57 -2.83 2.69 9.81
C ALA A 57 -3.75 2.12 8.74
N ARG A 58 -4.73 2.92 8.33
CA ARG A 58 -5.65 2.63 7.21
C ARG A 58 -5.77 3.84 6.30
N MET A 59 -5.69 3.61 5.00
CA MET A 59 -5.77 4.66 3.99
C MET A 59 -6.74 4.27 2.89
N THR A 60 -7.59 5.21 2.52
CA THR A 60 -8.60 5.03 1.47
C THR A 60 -8.45 6.13 0.45
N ILE A 61 -8.34 5.74 -0.82
CA ILE A 61 -8.45 6.68 -1.95
C ILE A 61 -9.77 6.44 -2.66
N ARG A 62 -10.40 7.52 -3.12
CA ARG A 62 -11.69 7.50 -3.83
C ARG A 62 -11.60 8.33 -5.10
N GLY A 63 -12.32 7.94 -6.14
CA GLY A 63 -12.24 8.62 -7.44
C GLY A 63 -11.19 8.00 -8.37
N LEU A 64 -10.96 6.69 -8.26
CA LEU A 64 -10.15 5.96 -9.23
C LEU A 64 -10.83 5.97 -10.61
N THR A 65 -10.02 6.03 -11.66
CA THR A 65 -10.49 5.88 -13.04
C THR A 65 -11.09 4.49 -13.22
N LYS A 66 -12.33 4.42 -13.73
CA LYS A 66 -12.99 3.16 -14.04
C LYS A 66 -12.25 2.47 -15.19
N LYS A 67 -11.64 1.33 -14.90
CA LYS A 67 -10.96 0.45 -15.87
C LYS A 67 -11.24 -1.01 -15.52
N PRO A 68 -11.06 -1.95 -16.46
CA PRO A 68 -11.06 -3.37 -16.13
C PRO A 68 -10.07 -3.71 -15.00
N ALA A 69 -10.36 -4.78 -14.28
CA ALA A 69 -9.49 -5.31 -13.23
C ALA A 69 -8.06 -5.50 -13.77
N GLY A 70 -7.07 -5.19 -12.93
CA GLY A 70 -5.66 -5.28 -13.31
C GLY A 70 -5.11 -4.08 -14.11
N GLN A 71 -5.97 -3.19 -14.63
CA GLN A 71 -5.48 -2.10 -15.48
C GLN A 71 -5.15 -0.81 -14.74
N ALA A 72 -5.99 -0.42 -13.77
CA ALA A 72 -5.74 0.79 -13.00
C ALA A 72 -4.62 0.55 -11.98
N LYS A 73 -3.63 1.45 -11.96
CA LYS A 73 -2.41 1.30 -11.15
C LYS A 73 -2.41 2.29 -9.98
N ILE A 74 -2.04 1.80 -8.81
CA ILE A 74 -1.94 2.59 -7.59
C ILE A 74 -0.52 2.46 -7.06
N LYS A 75 0.16 3.59 -6.86
CA LYS A 75 1.50 3.65 -6.30
C LYS A 75 1.43 3.83 -4.79
N TYR A 76 2.16 2.99 -4.09
CA TYR A 76 2.38 3.04 -2.65
C TYR A 76 3.80 3.51 -2.42
N HIS A 77 3.98 4.58 -1.67
CA HIS A 77 5.27 5.21 -1.44
C HIS A 77 5.52 5.30 0.07
N PHE A 78 6.55 4.61 0.53
CA PHE A 78 6.91 4.51 1.94
C PHE A 78 8.24 5.23 2.13
N THR A 79 8.29 6.16 3.06
CA THR A 79 9.51 6.83 3.50
C THR A 79 9.63 6.67 4.99
N ILE A 80 10.77 6.19 5.45
CA ILE A 80 11.12 6.07 6.86
C ILE A 80 12.34 6.94 7.07
N ASP A 81 12.21 7.93 7.96
CA ASP A 81 13.31 8.84 8.26
C ASP A 81 14.29 8.23 9.28
N ILE A 82 15.30 9.02 9.66
CA ILE A 82 16.33 8.60 10.60
C ILE A 82 15.80 8.36 12.03
N ASN A 83 14.66 8.96 12.38
CA ASN A 83 13.99 8.76 13.67
C ASN A 83 13.06 7.54 13.64
N GLY A 84 12.93 6.87 12.50
CA GLY A 84 12.00 5.77 12.30
C GLY A 84 10.55 6.21 12.06
N ILE A 85 10.31 7.50 11.79
CA ILE A 85 8.97 7.99 11.48
C ILE A 85 8.59 7.54 10.07
N LEU A 86 7.49 6.79 9.97
CA LEU A 86 6.92 6.34 8.70
C LEU A 86 6.00 7.39 8.10
N ARG A 87 6.30 7.81 6.86
CA ARG A 87 5.36 8.49 5.97
C ARG A 87 4.95 7.52 4.87
N MET A 88 3.64 7.36 4.68
CA MET A 88 3.08 6.57 3.58
C MET A 88 2.19 7.46 2.72
N GLU A 89 2.38 7.37 1.41
CA GLU A 89 1.56 8.03 0.41
C GLU A 89 0.99 7.00 -0.56
N LYS A 90 -0.28 7.16 -0.90
CA LYS A 90 -0.99 6.30 -1.83
C LYS A 90 -1.58 7.17 -2.92
N PHE A 91 -1.37 6.84 -4.19
CA PHE A 91 -2.02 7.58 -5.27
C PHE A 91 -2.22 6.80 -6.55
N SER A 92 -3.27 7.16 -7.26
CA SER A 92 -3.58 6.66 -8.60
C SER A 92 -2.55 7.19 -9.60
N LEU A 93 -1.93 6.30 -10.36
CA LEU A 93 -1.05 6.69 -11.46
C LEU A 93 -1.82 7.14 -12.70
N ASP A 94 -3.11 6.85 -12.78
CA ASP A 94 -3.95 7.20 -13.93
C ASP A 94 -4.44 8.66 -13.88
N ASN A 95 -4.78 9.16 -12.70
CA ASN A 95 -5.42 10.47 -12.52
C ASN A 95 -4.89 11.28 -11.34
N GLY A 96 -3.84 10.81 -10.65
CA GLY A 96 -3.14 11.56 -9.61
C GLY A 96 -3.84 11.68 -8.26
N VAL A 97 -5.05 11.10 -8.10
CA VAL A 97 -5.81 11.09 -6.84
C VAL A 97 -5.00 10.45 -5.72
N ARG A 98 -5.00 11.07 -4.53
CA ARG A 98 -4.23 10.71 -3.31
C ARG A 98 -5.13 10.39 -2.12
#